data_AF-T1AMM4-F1
#
_entry.id   AF-T1AMM4-F1
#
_cell.length_a   1.000
_cell.length_b   1.000
_cell.length_c   1.000
_cell.angle_alpha   90.00
_cell.angle_beta   90.00
_cell.angle_gamma   90.00
#
_symmetry.space_group_name_H-M   'P 1'
#
loop_
_entity.id
_entity.type
_entity.pdbx_description
1 polymer ?
#
loop_
_entity_poly.entity_id
_entity_poly.type
_entity_poly.pdbx_seq_one_letter_code
_entity_poly.pdbx_strand_id
1 'polypeptide(L)'
;MTRASFALTADPLFVGATRPPMRWGVTYSALLANLVFTLETFLVTRNLLTLLVCLPVHGVSALLCARDARFFDLALLSARTRLPAWLANRRLWWAVSYSPLPLDPPDARGRRRGIPQPVCWERHAGESLPC
;
A
#
# COMPACT_ATOMS: atom_id res chain seq x y z
N MET A 1 -18.97 23.66 -21.86
CA MET A 1 -18.57 22.36 -21.27
C MET A 1 -19.02 22.32 -19.82
N THR A 2 -20.22 21.81 -19.57
CA THR A 2 -20.78 21.57 -18.23
C THR A 2 -20.20 20.25 -17.68
N ARG A 3 -19.53 20.30 -16.52
CA ARG A 3 -19.05 19.09 -15.84
C ARG A 3 -20.26 18.35 -15.27
N ALA A 4 -20.58 17.19 -15.82
CA ALA A 4 -21.50 16.26 -15.18
C ALA A 4 -20.82 15.71 -13.91
N SER A 5 -21.29 16.13 -12.74
CA SER A 5 -20.88 15.55 -11.46
C SER A 5 -21.66 14.24 -11.26
N PHE A 6 -21.00 13.11 -11.50
CA PHE A 6 -21.54 11.80 -11.13
C PHE A 6 -21.75 11.77 -9.61
N ALA A 7 -22.96 11.40 -9.18
CA ALA A 7 -23.24 11.16 -7.77
C ALA A 7 -22.48 9.89 -7.33
N LEU A 8 -21.52 10.04 -6.41
CA LEU A 8 -20.78 8.93 -5.83
C LEU A 8 -21.65 8.25 -4.77
N THR A 9 -22.15 7.06 -5.08
CA THR A 9 -22.83 6.20 -4.10
C THR A 9 -21.77 5.58 -3.18
N ALA A 10 -21.80 5.92 -1.90
CA ALA A 10 -20.89 5.37 -0.89
C ALA A 10 -21.64 4.42 0.03
N ASP A 11 -21.20 3.16 0.10
CA ASP A 11 -21.75 2.17 1.03
C ASP A 11 -21.12 2.30 2.42
N PRO A 12 -21.89 2.11 3.50
CA PRO A 12 -21.37 2.12 4.87
C PRO A 12 -20.43 0.92 5.07
N LEU A 13 -19.16 1.19 5.36
CA LEU A 13 -18.18 0.14 5.66
C LEU A 13 -18.27 -0.26 7.14
N PHE A 14 -18.52 -1.55 7.41
CA PHE A 14 -18.42 -2.12 8.75
C PHE A 14 -16.94 -2.25 9.16
N VAL A 15 -16.38 -1.17 9.71
CA VAL A 15 -14.95 -1.05 10.08
C VAL A 15 -14.50 -2.16 11.02
N GLY A 16 -15.36 -2.63 11.92
CA GLY A 16 -15.03 -3.68 12.89
C GLY A 16 -14.68 -5.03 12.25
N ALA A 17 -15.34 -5.42 11.15
CA ALA A 17 -15.09 -6.68 10.46
C ALA A 17 -13.82 -6.66 9.60
N THR A 18 -13.30 -5.47 9.30
CA THR A 18 -12.17 -5.27 8.38
C THR A 18 -10.90 -4.79 9.08
N ARG A 19 -10.99 -4.41 10.37
CA ARG A 19 -9.82 -4.02 11.15
C ARG A 19 -9.08 -5.25 11.69
N PRO A 20 -7.74 -5.27 11.59
CA PRO A 20 -6.93 -6.30 12.22
C PRO A 20 -7.04 -6.20 13.76
N PRO A 21 -6.81 -7.30 14.49
CA PRO A 21 -6.82 -7.29 15.94
C PRO A 21 -5.72 -6.38 16.50
N MET A 22 -6.10 -5.49 17.43
CA MET A 22 -5.20 -4.51 18.05
C MET A 22 -5.17 -4.68 19.57
N ARG A 23 -4.00 -4.45 20.18
CA ARG A 23 -3.79 -4.45 21.63
C ARG A 23 -3.00 -3.20 22.01
N TRP A 24 -3.47 -2.46 23.03
CA TRP A 24 -2.90 -1.17 23.44
C TRP A 24 -2.71 -0.15 22.31
N GLY A 25 -3.61 -0.14 21.32
CA GLY A 25 -3.56 0.81 20.20
C GLY A 25 -2.57 0.44 19.09
N VAL A 26 -1.95 -0.74 19.15
CA VAL A 26 -0.98 -1.24 18.16
C VAL A 26 -1.44 -2.60 17.61
N THR A 27 -1.13 -2.90 16.35
CA THR A 27 -1.41 -4.22 15.75
C THR A 27 -0.49 -5.31 16.30
N TYR A 28 -0.92 -6.57 16.22
CA TYR A 28 -0.09 -7.70 16.62
C TYR A 28 1.28 -7.72 15.92
N SER A 29 1.31 -7.42 14.61
CA SER A 29 2.52 -7.35 13.78
C SER A 29 3.54 -6.33 14.33
N ALA A 30 3.06 -5.16 14.75
CA ALA A 30 3.90 -4.09 15.28
C ALA A 30 4.37 -4.34 16.71
N LEU A 31 3.53 -4.97 17.54
CA LEU A 31 3.92 -5.39 18.88
C LEU A 31 5.05 -6.43 18.82
N LEU A 32 4.95 -7.39 17.89
CA LEU A 32 5.99 -8.38 17.66
C LEU A 32 7.29 -7.74 17.17
N ALA A 33 7.21 -6.82 16.20
CA ALA A 33 8.38 -6.10 15.70
C ALA A 33 9.07 -5.29 16.81
N ASN A 34 8.31 -4.60 17.65
CA ASN A 34 8.83 -3.88 18.81
C ASN A 34 9.52 -4.81 19.81
N LEU A 35 8.92 -5.96 20.11
CA LEU A 35 9.50 -6.96 21.01
C LEU A 35 10.83 -7.51 20.47
N VAL A 36 10.84 -7.95 19.22
CA VAL A 36 12.05 -8.48 18.56
C VAL A 36 13.15 -7.43 18.54
N PHE A 37 12.83 -6.20 18.10
CA PHE A 37 13.80 -5.10 18.04
C PHE A 37 14.38 -4.73 19.41
N THR A 38 13.53 -4.67 20.46
CA THR A 38 13.99 -4.36 21.82
C THR A 38 14.88 -5.47 22.36
N LEU A 39 14.53 -6.74 22.12
CA LEU A 39 15.31 -7.90 22.57
C LEU A 39 16.67 -7.99 21.85
N GLU A 40 16.70 -7.78 20.53
CA GLU A 40 17.95 -7.74 19.76
C GLU A 40 18.87 -6.63 20.26
N THR A 41 18.33 -5.42 20.47
CA THR A 41 19.09 -4.27 20.99
C THR A 41 19.65 -4.56 22.38
N PHE A 42 18.85 -5.18 23.26
CA PHE A 42 19.30 -5.60 24.59
C PHE A 42 20.44 -6.62 24.52
N LEU A 43 20.37 -7.61 23.62
CA LEU A 43 21.43 -8.60 23.46
C LEU A 43 22.76 -7.98 23.00
N VAL A 44 22.68 -7.00 22.09
CA VAL A 44 23.86 -6.31 21.55
C VAL A 44 24.51 -5.41 22.62
N THR A 45 23.71 -4.64 23.36
CA THR A 45 24.25 -3.67 24.33
C THR A 45 24.53 -4.29 25.71
N ARG A 46 23.91 -5.44 26.04
CA ARG A 46 23.95 -6.11 27.35
C ARG A 46 23.62 -5.18 28.53
N ASN A 47 22.81 -4.16 28.31
CA ASN A 47 22.47 -3.14 29.29
C ASN A 47 20.96 -3.11 29.52
N LEU A 48 20.52 -3.24 30.77
CA LEU A 48 19.10 -3.18 31.13
C LEU A 48 18.42 -1.86 30.72
N LEU A 49 19.16 -0.76 30.65
CA LEU A 49 18.62 0.54 30.22
C LEU A 49 18.10 0.53 28.78
N THR A 50 18.54 -0.41 27.93
CA THR A 50 18.03 -0.49 26.55
C THR A 50 16.60 -0.97 26.46
N LEU A 51 16.04 -1.57 27.52
CA LEU A 51 14.61 -1.89 27.57
C LEU A 51 13.74 -0.62 27.49
N LEU A 52 14.28 0.54 27.88
CA LEU A 52 13.56 1.81 27.78
C LEU A 52 13.31 2.23 26.32
N VAL A 53 14.08 1.69 25.36
CA VAL A 53 13.88 1.91 23.91
C VAL A 53 12.54 1.33 23.43
N CYS A 54 11.95 0.39 24.16
CA CYS A 54 10.61 -0.13 23.89
C CYS A 54 9.55 0.99 23.90
N LEU A 55 9.66 1.99 24.79
CA LEU A 55 8.67 3.07 24.88
C LEU A 55 8.62 3.94 23.61
N PRO A 56 9.72 4.55 23.13
CA PRO A 56 9.67 5.37 21.94
C PRO A 56 9.31 4.55 20.69
N VAL A 57 9.80 3.31 20.57
CA VAL A 57 9.46 2.44 19.44
C VAL A 57 7.97 2.08 19.45
N HIS A 58 7.41 1.73 20.62
CA HIS A 58 5.98 1.49 20.76
C HIS A 58 5.17 2.76 20.47
N GLY A 59 5.60 3.92 20.95
CA GLY A 59 4.96 5.21 20.67
C GLY A 59 4.87 5.53 19.18
N VAL A 60 5.97 5.32 18.44
CA VAL A 60 5.97 5.47 16.97
C VAL A 60 5.04 4.46 16.31
N SER A 61 5.02 3.20 16.79
CA SER A 61 4.14 2.17 16.23
C SER A 61 2.65 2.49 16.46
N ALA A 62 2.30 3.03 17.63
CA ALA A 62 0.95 3.50 17.94
C ALA A 62 0.54 4.68 17.05
N LEU A 63 1.46 5.63 16.81
CA LEU A 63 1.20 6.77 15.94
C LEU A 63 0.96 6.33 14.48
N LEU A 64 1.73 5.37 13.99
CA LEU A 64 1.55 4.78 12.66
C LEU A 64 0.20 4.05 12.56
N CYS A 65 -0.16 3.25 13.58
CA CYS A 65 -1.44 2.56 13.65
C CYS A 65 -2.64 3.51 13.77
N ALA A 66 -2.46 4.69 14.37
CA ALA A 66 -3.49 5.72 14.44
C ALA A 66 -3.82 6.33 13.07
N ARG A 67 -2.81 6.40 12.17
CA ARG A 67 -3.02 6.85 10.78
C ARG A 67 -3.67 5.75 9.94
N ASP A 68 -3.08 4.55 9.95
CA ASP A 68 -3.57 3.40 9.21
C ASP A 68 -3.36 2.11 10.01
N ALA A 69 -4.47 1.46 10.41
CA ALA A 69 -4.42 0.24 11.20
C ALA A 69 -3.70 -0.91 10.47
N ARG A 70 -3.66 -0.90 9.14
CA ARG A 70 -3.04 -1.96 8.32
C ARG A 70 -1.63 -1.61 7.82
N PHE A 71 -1.03 -0.53 8.34
CA PHE A 71 0.26 -0.03 7.86
C PHE A 71 1.34 -1.12 7.85
N PHE A 72 1.48 -1.87 8.94
CA PHE A 72 2.52 -2.90 9.06
C PHE A 72 2.31 -4.11 8.14
N ASP A 73 1.06 -4.53 7.96
CA ASP A 73 0.75 -5.65 7.05
C ASP A 73 0.98 -5.25 5.59
N LEU A 74 0.60 -4.01 5.24
CA LEU A 74 0.87 -3.43 3.92
C LEU A 74 2.36 -3.20 3.70
N ALA A 75 3.11 -2.77 4.71
CA ALA A 75 4.56 -2.61 4.63
C ALA A 75 5.25 -3.96 4.38
N LEU A 76 4.84 -5.02 5.09
CA LEU A 76 5.39 -6.36 4.89
C LEU A 76 5.01 -6.93 3.51
N LEU A 77 3.76 -6.74 3.09
CA LEU A 77 3.31 -7.16 1.76
C LEU A 77 4.04 -6.40 0.65
N SER A 78 4.19 -5.09 0.80
CA SER A 78 4.98 -4.25 -0.10
C SER A 78 6.44 -4.68 -0.10
N ALA A 79 7.02 -5.02 1.05
CA ALA A 79 8.40 -5.52 1.08
C ALA A 79 8.52 -6.81 0.23
N ARG A 80 7.63 -7.78 0.44
CA ARG A 80 7.65 -9.07 -0.27
C ARG A 80 7.41 -8.95 -1.77
N THR A 81 6.51 -8.06 -2.20
CA THR A 81 6.12 -7.94 -3.61
C THR A 81 7.01 -6.95 -4.37
N ARG A 82 7.37 -5.84 -3.72
CA ARG A 82 8.02 -4.71 -4.35
C ARG A 82 9.53 -4.78 -4.28
N LEU A 83 10.16 -5.36 -3.25
CA LEU A 83 11.63 -5.54 -3.26
C LEU A 83 12.09 -6.41 -4.44
N PRO A 84 11.53 -7.61 -4.69
CA PRO A 84 12.00 -8.46 -5.78
C PRO A 84 11.77 -7.79 -7.14
N ALA A 85 10.60 -7.17 -7.33
CA ALA A 85 10.29 -6.41 -8.53
C ALA A 85 11.21 -5.19 -8.71
N TRP A 86 11.62 -4.54 -7.64
CA TRP A 86 12.55 -3.42 -7.69
C TRP A 86 14.00 -3.85 -7.97
N LEU A 87 14.45 -4.99 -7.43
CA LEU A 87 15.81 -5.51 -7.64
C LEU A 87 15.98 -6.14 -9.04
N ALA A 88 15.06 -7.02 -9.43
CA ALA A 88 15.15 -7.76 -10.68
C ALA A 88 14.51 -7.00 -11.84
N ASN A 89 13.29 -6.51 -11.64
CA ASN A 89 12.45 -6.04 -12.74
C ASN A 89 12.77 -4.61 -13.15
N ARG A 90 13.12 -3.71 -12.22
CA ARG A 90 13.57 -2.37 -12.61
C ARG A 90 14.84 -2.40 -13.45
N ARG A 91 15.78 -3.32 -13.19
CA ARG A 91 17.03 -3.37 -13.96
C ARG A 91 16.79 -3.69 -15.44
N LEU A 92 15.77 -4.48 -15.74
CA LEU A 92 15.47 -4.93 -17.10
C LEU A 92 14.42 -4.07 -17.79
N TRP A 93 13.38 -3.64 -17.07
CA TRP A 93 12.18 -3.02 -17.67
C TRP A 93 11.88 -1.61 -17.15
N TRP A 94 12.66 -1.09 -16.19
CA TRP A 94 12.43 0.17 -15.45
C TRP A 94 11.01 0.33 -14.84
N ALA A 95 10.19 -0.73 -14.85
CA ALA A 95 8.84 -0.77 -14.34
C ALA A 95 8.70 -1.83 -13.23
N VAL A 96 7.88 -1.52 -12.22
CA VAL A 96 7.63 -2.39 -11.05
C VAL A 96 6.23 -3.02 -11.11
N SER A 97 5.34 -2.51 -11.96
CA SER A 97 3.94 -2.94 -12.05
C SER A 97 3.58 -3.28 -13.48
N TYR A 98 2.94 -4.43 -13.67
CA TYR A 98 2.33 -4.83 -14.93
C TYR A 98 0.84 -4.54 -14.86
N SER A 99 0.32 -3.79 -15.83
CA SER A 99 -1.11 -3.59 -16.03
C SER A 99 -1.48 -4.18 -17.37
N PRO A 100 -2.47 -5.10 -17.46
CA PRO A 100 -3.02 -5.55 -18.73
C PRO A 100 -3.87 -4.46 -19.38
N LEU A 101 -4.30 -3.45 -18.61
CA LEU A 101 -4.96 -2.27 -19.16
C LEU A 101 -3.93 -1.42 -19.93
N PRO A 102 -4.26 -0.95 -21.15
CA PRO A 102 -3.51 0.10 -21.83
C PRO A 102 -3.65 1.40 -21.02
N LEU A 103 -2.75 1.58 -20.07
CA LEU A 103 -2.63 2.81 -19.30
C LEU A 103 -1.78 3.78 -20.11
N ASP A 104 -2.18 5.04 -20.16
CA ASP A 104 -1.35 6.14 -20.63
C ASP A 104 -0.72 6.80 -19.38
N PRO A 105 0.42 6.27 -18.88
CA PRO A 105 1.04 6.82 -17.69
C PRO A 105 1.50 8.26 -17.97
N PRO A 106 1.32 9.18 -17.00
CA PRO A 106 1.84 10.52 -17.15
C PRO A 106 3.36 10.49 -17.34
N ASP A 107 3.86 11.32 -18.26
CA ASP A 107 5.30 11.59 -18.43
C ASP A 107 5.90 12.08 -17.09
N ALA A 108 7.23 12.07 -16.92
CA ALA A 108 7.92 12.57 -15.72
C ALA A 108 7.55 14.04 -15.38
N ARG A 109 6.99 14.76 -16.35
CA ARG A 109 6.46 16.13 -16.24
C ARG A 109 4.96 16.19 -15.91
N GLY A 110 4.32 15.07 -15.59
CA GLY A 110 2.89 14.97 -15.25
C GLY A 110 1.92 15.06 -16.44
N ARG A 111 2.41 15.11 -17.68
CA ARG A 111 1.55 15.23 -18.87
C ARG A 111 0.98 13.87 -19.27
N ARG A 112 -0.34 13.76 -19.33
CA ARG A 112 -1.07 12.62 -19.92
C ARG A 112 -1.34 12.92 -21.39
N ARG A 113 -1.17 11.95 -22.29
CA ARG A 113 -1.69 12.11 -23.65
C ARG A 113 -3.22 12.11 -23.58
N GLY A 114 -3.85 13.08 -24.24
CA GLY A 114 -5.27 13.39 -24.08
C GLY A 114 -6.25 12.42 -24.75
N ILE A 115 -5.78 11.29 -25.28
CA ILE A 115 -6.62 10.34 -26.02
C ILE A 115 -6.51 8.99 -25.33
N PRO A 116 -7.47 8.61 -24.46
CA PRO A 116 -7.63 7.23 -24.04
C PRO A 116 -7.80 6.37 -25.30
N GLN A 117 -7.02 5.30 -25.43
CA GLN A 117 -7.26 4.30 -26.47
C GLN A 117 -8.71 3.81 -26.32
N PRO A 118 -9.54 3.82 -27.39
CA PRO A 118 -10.85 3.21 -27.33
C PRO A 118 -10.62 1.71 -27.12
N VAL A 119 -10.90 1.24 -25.91
CA VAL A 119 -10.91 -0.20 -25.59
C VAL A 119 -12.21 -0.73 -26.21
N CYS A 120 -12.20 -1.03 -27.51
CA CYS A 120 -13.24 -1.81 -28.16
C CYS A 120 -13.17 -3.21 -27.57
N TRP A 121 -13.92 -3.43 -26.51
CA TRP A 121 -14.21 -4.78 -26.10
C TRP A 121 -15.12 -5.38 -27.19
N GLU A 122 -14.65 -6.43 -27.84
CA GLU A 122 -15.48 -7.21 -28.74
C GLU A 122 -16.54 -7.93 -27.89
N ARG A 123 -17.71 -7.30 -27.77
CA ARG A 123 -18.92 -8.04 -27.45
C ARG A 123 -19.14 -8.99 -28.63
N HIS A 124 -19.26 -10.28 -28.36
CA HIS A 124 -19.80 -11.26 -29.32
C HIS A 124 -21.20 -10.81 -29.77
N ALA A 125 -21.25 -9.94 -30.77
CA ALA A 125 -22.40 -9.55 -31.58
C ALA A 125 -21.85 -8.61 -32.66
N GLY A 126 -21.85 -9.06 -33.92
CA GLY A 126 -21.21 -8.40 -35.05
C GLY A 126 -21.82 -7.06 -35.44
N GLU A 127 -21.59 -6.02 -34.63
CA GLU A 127 -21.87 -4.63 -34.99
C GLU A 127 -20.71 -3.74 -34.53
N SER A 128 -19.90 -3.33 -35.50
CA SER A 128 -18.84 -2.33 -35.33
C SER A 128 -19.46 -0.93 -35.32
N LEU A 129 -19.61 -0.34 -34.15
CA LEU A 129 -19.92 1.10 -34.03
C LEU A 129 -18.62 1.92 -34.10
N PRO A 130 -18.58 3.03 -34.86
CA PRO A 130 -17.46 3.96 -34.83
C PRO A 130 -17.40 4.68 -33.48
N CYS A 131 -16.17 4.99 -33.06
CA CYS A 131 -15.84 5.65 -31.80
C CYS A 131 -16.46 7.06 -31.68
#